data_AF-A0A4S1DRW8-F1
#
_entry.id   AF-A0A4S1DRW8-F1
#
_cell.length_a   1.000
_cell.length_b   1.000
_cell.length_c   1.000
_cell.angle_alpha   90.00
_cell.angle_beta   90.00
_cell.angle_gamma   90.00
#
_symmetry.space_group_name_H-M   'P 1'
#
loop_
_entity.id
_entity.type
_entity.pdbx_description
1 polymer ?
#
loop_
_entity_poly.entity_id
_entity_poly.type
_entity_poly.pdbx_seq_one_letter_code
_entity_poly.pdbx_strand_id
1 'polypeptide(L)' 'MNKYSIDKLPRDVRFEIANKHKKLRKQRGLSKIELAERSGVSLGSLKRFETR' A
#
# COMPACT_ATOMS: atom_id res chain seq x y z
N MET A 1 5.35 -19.10 7.45
CA MET A 1 5.05 -18.67 8.84
C MET A 1 3.59 -18.97 9.08
N ASN A 2 3.29 -19.97 9.91
CA ASN A 2 1.93 -20.46 10.11
C ASN A 2 1.04 -19.34 10.67
N LYS A 3 -0.12 -19.13 10.05
CA LYS A 3 -1.16 -18.22 10.53
C LYS A 3 -1.94 -18.95 11.61
N TYR A 4 -1.76 -18.55 12.87
CA TYR A 4 -2.39 -19.17 14.03
C TYR A 4 -3.73 -18.52 14.43
N SER A 5 -4.31 -17.67 13.58
CA SER A 5 -5.59 -17.00 13.85
C SER A 5 -6.56 -17.19 12.70
N ILE A 6 -7.82 -17.44 13.05
CA ILE A 6 -8.96 -17.52 12.13
C ILE A 6 -9.28 -16.12 11.58
N ASP A 7 -9.10 -15.11 12.43
CA ASP A 7 -9.28 -13.72 12.08
C ASP A 7 -8.05 -13.12 11.39
N LYS A 8 -8.30 -12.07 10.60
CA LYS A 8 -7.21 -11.29 10.01
C LYS A 8 -6.41 -10.60 11.11
N LEU A 9 -5.11 -10.83 11.11
CA LEU A 9 -4.22 -10.09 12.00
C LEU A 9 -4.09 -8.64 11.50
N PRO A 10 -3.76 -7.67 12.37
CA PRO A 10 -3.51 -6.29 11.94
C PRO A 10 -2.48 -6.16 10.81
N ARG A 11 -1.50 -7.07 10.78
CA ARG A 11 -0.52 -7.17 9.69
C ARG A 11 -1.17 -7.56 8.36
N ASP A 12 -2.12 -8.49 8.36
CA ASP A 12 -2.86 -8.88 7.16
C ASP A 12 -3.68 -7.72 6.60
N VAL A 13 -4.40 -7.03 7.47
CA VAL A 13 -5.20 -5.85 7.11
C VAL A 13 -4.31 -4.76 6.50
N ARG A 14 -3.14 -4.50 7.11
CA ARG A 14 -2.17 -3.53 6.58
C ARG A 14 -1.73 -3.88 5.16
N PHE A 15 -1.37 -5.14 4.91
CA PHE A 15 -0.96 -5.56 3.56
C PHE A 15 -2.10 -5.48 2.54
N GLU A 16 -3.32 -5.85 2.93
CA GLU A 16 -4.48 -5.73 2.04
C GLU A 16 -4.73 -4.28 1.63
N ILE A 17 -4.63 -3.34 2.58
CA ILE A 17 -4.77 -1.91 2.31
C ILE A 17 -3.68 -1.44 1.33
N ALA A 18 -2.41 -1.76 1.61
CA ALA A 18 -1.28 -1.39 0.75
C ALA A 18 -1.43 -1.95 -0.68
N ASN A 19 -1.86 -3.20 -0.81
CA ASN A 19 -2.09 -3.84 -2.11
C ASN A 19 -3.26 -3.23 -2.86
N LYS A 20 -4.38 -2.96 -2.19
CA LYS A 20 -5.55 -2.31 -2.78
C LYS A 20 -5.19 -0.91 -3.27
N HIS A 21 -4.46 -0.15 -2.45
CA HIS A 21 -3.97 1.18 -2.81
C HIS A 21 -3.09 1.14 -4.07
N LYS A 22 -2.09 0.24 -4.11
CA LYS A 22 -1.22 0.04 -5.28
C LYS A 22 -1.99 -0.33 -6.54
N LYS A 23 -3.02 -1.19 -6.42
CA LYS A 23 -3.90 -1.57 -7.53
C LYS A 23 -4.67 -0.35 -8.05
N LEU A 24 -5.28 0.41 -7.16
CA LEU A 24 -6.03 1.63 -7.50
C LEU A 24 -5.15 2.69 -8.16
N ARG A 25 -3.91 2.88 -7.68
CA ARG A 25 -2.94 3.78 -8.30
C ARG A 25 -2.64 3.36 -9.74
N LYS A 26 -2.33 2.08 -9.95
CA LYS A 26 -2.04 1.53 -11.29
C LYS A 26 -3.25 1.61 -12.23
N GLN A 27 -4.46 1.34 -11.73
CA GLN A 27 -5.70 1.46 -12.51
C GLN A 27 -5.95 2.89 -13.00
N ARG A 28 -5.50 3.89 -12.24
CA ARG A 28 -5.54 5.30 -12.63
C ARG A 28 -4.34 5.76 -13.47
N GLY A 29 -3.44 4.85 -13.85
CA GLY A 29 -2.25 5.17 -14.64
C GLY A 29 -1.19 5.99 -13.90
N LEU A 30 -1.34 6.20 -12.58
CA LEU A 30 -0.48 7.11 -11.83
C LEU A 30 0.87 6.46 -11.50
N SER A 31 1.96 7.19 -11.73
CA SER A 31 3.27 6.80 -11.23
C SER A 31 3.35 6.98 -9.70
N LYS A 32 4.34 6.35 -9.06
CA LYS A 32 4.57 6.58 -7.62
C LYS A 32 4.99 8.03 -7.32
N ILE A 33 5.74 8.65 -8.22
CA ILE A 33 6.20 10.03 -8.06
C ILE A 33 5.00 10.97 -8.12
N GLU A 34 4.18 10.80 -9.15
CA GLU A 34 2.99 11.61 -9.40
C GLU A 34 1.96 11.48 -8.27
N LEU A 35 1.71 10.27 -7.75
CA LEU A 35 0.82 10.12 -6.62
C LEU A 35 1.39 10.73 -5.33
N ALA A 36 2.71 10.62 -5.11
CA ALA A 36 3.35 11.20 -3.93
C ALA A 36 3.21 12.73 -3.93
N GLU A 37 3.44 13.37 -5.10
CA GLU A 37 3.26 14.81 -5.30
C GLU A 37 1.80 15.24 -5.07
N ARG A 38 0.83 14.58 -5.73
CA ARG A 38 -0.60 14.89 -5.58
C ARG A 38 -1.10 14.74 -4.14
N SER A 39 -0.52 13.81 -3.38
CA SER A 39 -0.90 13.54 -2.00
C SER A 39 -0.11 14.35 -0.97
N GLY A 40 0.85 15.19 -1.39
CA GLY A 40 1.66 16.00 -0.48
C GLY A 40 2.59 15.18 0.43
N VAL A 41 3.06 14.01 -0.05
CA VAL A 41 3.95 13.12 0.71
C VAL A 41 5.24 12.85 -0.04
N SER A 42 6.30 12.44 0.67
CA SER A 42 7.54 12.05 0.02
C SER A 42 7.39 10.74 -0.78
N LEU A 43 8.11 10.63 -1.89
CA LEU A 43 8.21 9.39 -2.67
C LEU A 43 8.67 8.20 -1.81
N GLY A 44 9.57 8.45 -0.86
CA GLY A 44 10.05 7.42 0.07
C GLY A 44 8.95 6.87 0.98
N SER A 45 8.08 7.75 1.49
CA SER A 45 6.91 7.35 2.28
C SER A 45 5.95 6.49 1.47
N LEU A 46 5.63 6.90 0.24
CA LEU A 46 4.74 6.13 -0.63
C LEU A 46 5.34 4.77 -1.02
N LYS A 47 6.65 4.72 -1.32
CA LYS A 47 7.35 3.46 -1.60
C LYS A 47 7.26 2.49 -0.43
N ARG A 48 7.54 2.94 0.79
CA ARG A 48 7.46 2.09 1.99
C ARG A 48 6.04 1.58 2.22
N PHE A 49 5.05 2.46 2.06
CA PHE A 49 3.64 2.12 2.20
C PHE A 49 3.19 1.03 1.22
N GLU A 50 3.60 1.07 -0.06
CA GLU A 50 3.20 0.05 -1.05
C GLU A 50 4.06 -1.24 -1.05
N THR A 51 5.07 -1.34 -0.18
CA THR A 51 6.04 -2.45 -0.20
C THR A 51 6.02 -3.28 1.10
N ARG A 52 5.63 -2.68 2.22
CA ARG A 52 5.57 -3.31 3.56
C ARG A 52 4.14 -3.51 4.04
#